data_AF-A0ABD1LTK7-F1
#
_entry.id   AF-A0ABD1LTK7-F1
#
_cell.length_a   1.000
_cell.length_b   1.000
_cell.length_c   1.000
_cell.angle_alpha   90.00
_cell.angle_beta   90.00
_cell.angle_gamma   90.00
#
_symmetry.space_group_name_H-M   'P 1'
#
loop_
_entity.id
_entity.type
_entity.pdbx_description
1 polymer ?
#
loop_
_entity_poly.entity_id
_entity_poly.type
_entity_poly.pdbx_seq_one_letter_code
_entity_poly.pdbx_strand_id
1 'polypeptide(L)'
;MALLCGSTSVTPFLSHNNVVATTTSTKSSFVGFQLPLPKLTLSSSVRTLLPQTSRVRFQQDSSAPVAEDPRFVCVEPEPRFKGPDIWNKTWYPKAADHVNTEKTWYVVDATDKVLGRLASTIAIHIRGKNLPTYTPSVDMGAFVIVVNAEKIAVSGKKRTQKLYRRHSGRPGGMTVETFAQLQNRIPERIIEHAVRGMLPKGRLGRRLFTHLKVYKGPDHPHAAQKPVELPIRDKRIELKK
;
A
#
# COMPACT_ATOMS: atom_id res chain seq x y z
N MET A 1 -52.29 -6.25 2.29
CA MET A 1 -53.00 -5.58 1.18
C MET A 1 -53.69 -4.34 1.73
N ALA A 2 -53.13 -3.16 1.48
CA ALA A 2 -53.80 -1.85 1.44
C ALA A 2 -52.79 -0.84 0.86
N LEU A 3 -53.32 0.11 0.08
CA LEU A 3 -52.67 0.86 -0.99
C LEU A 3 -52.29 2.31 -0.60
N LEU A 4 -51.23 2.80 -1.26
CA LEU A 4 -51.02 4.12 -1.91
C LEU A 4 -50.94 5.47 -1.15
N CYS A 5 -50.20 6.38 -1.85
CA CYS A 5 -49.98 7.83 -1.72
C CYS A 5 -48.86 8.29 -0.76
N GLY A 6 -47.84 9.06 -1.14
CA GLY A 6 -47.61 9.93 -2.31
C GLY A 6 -47.79 11.40 -1.93
N SER A 7 -46.70 12.17 -1.77
CA SER A 7 -46.56 13.56 -2.24
C SER A 7 -45.33 14.28 -1.67
N THR A 8 -44.63 14.93 -2.59
CA THR A 8 -43.65 16.01 -2.47
C THR A 8 -44.08 17.19 -1.58
N SER A 9 -43.12 17.80 -0.88
CA SER A 9 -43.18 19.25 -0.60
C SER A 9 -41.78 19.87 -0.52
N VAL A 10 -41.71 21.05 -1.12
CA VAL A 10 -40.55 21.91 -1.41
C VAL A 10 -40.10 22.71 -0.17
N THR A 11 -38.82 23.10 -0.21
CA THR A 11 -37.99 23.95 0.68
C THR A 11 -38.63 25.28 1.16
N PRO A 12 -38.06 26.00 2.17
CA PRO A 12 -36.96 26.96 1.86
C PRO A 12 -35.92 27.25 2.99
N PHE A 13 -34.69 27.55 2.53
CA PHE A 13 -33.78 28.65 2.90
C PHE A 13 -33.15 28.90 4.31
N LEU A 14 -31.84 29.22 4.21
CA LEU A 14 -30.99 30.17 4.98
C LEU A 14 -30.64 29.90 6.45
N SER A 15 -29.35 29.71 6.74
CA SER A 15 -28.47 30.80 7.22
C SER A 15 -27.08 30.28 7.62
N HIS A 16 -26.04 30.84 7.02
CA HIS A 16 -24.64 30.67 7.43
C HIS A 16 -24.33 31.60 8.60
N ASN A 17 -23.81 31.07 9.71
CA ASN A 17 -23.12 31.86 10.73
C ASN A 17 -21.62 31.50 10.76
N ASN A 18 -20.80 32.49 10.40
CA ASN A 18 -19.34 32.45 10.50
C ASN A 18 -18.91 32.67 11.96
N VAL A 19 -17.98 31.85 12.44
CA VAL A 19 -17.30 32.01 13.72
C VAL A 19 -16.09 32.94 13.51
N VAL A 20 -16.06 34.04 14.26
CA VAL A 20 -14.96 35.02 14.33
C VAL A 20 -13.94 34.54 15.36
N ALA A 21 -12.67 34.40 14.96
CA ALA A 21 -11.55 34.16 15.87
C ALA A 21 -10.82 35.48 16.18
N THR A 22 -10.69 35.77 17.48
CA THR A 22 -9.94 36.90 18.05
C THR A 22 -8.46 36.56 18.16
N THR A 23 -7.57 37.42 17.65
CA THR A 23 -6.15 37.42 18.05
C THR A 23 -5.70 38.82 18.46
N THR A 24 -5.17 38.88 19.68
CA THR A 24 -4.65 40.03 20.42
C THR A 24 -3.35 40.58 19.81
N SER A 25 -3.28 41.91 19.67
CA SER A 25 -2.11 42.68 19.23
C SER A 25 -1.20 43.02 20.42
N THR A 26 0.06 42.59 20.37
CA THR A 26 1.14 43.09 21.23
C THR A 26 1.89 44.21 20.50
N LYS A 27 1.99 45.36 21.17
CA LYS A 27 2.68 46.56 20.69
C LYS A 27 4.20 46.37 20.75
N SER A 28 4.92 46.75 19.70
CA SER A 28 6.32 47.14 19.78
C SER A 28 6.47 48.59 19.33
N SER A 29 7.24 49.35 20.10
CA SER A 29 7.54 50.75 19.91
C SER A 29 8.88 50.90 19.22
N PHE A 30 8.89 51.34 17.96
CA PHE A 30 10.09 51.90 17.36
C PHE A 30 9.74 52.92 16.26
N VAL A 31 10.03 54.17 16.59
CA VAL A 31 10.44 55.32 15.78
C VAL A 31 10.12 55.29 14.26
N GLY A 32 9.16 56.14 13.88
CA GLY A 32 9.34 57.18 12.87
C GLY A 32 9.68 56.78 11.43
N PHE A 33 8.66 56.51 10.63
CA PHE A 33 8.54 57.03 9.25
C PHE A 33 7.10 56.79 8.76
N GLN A 34 6.32 57.85 8.58
CA GLN A 34 4.92 57.75 8.19
C GLN A 34 4.78 58.18 6.72
N LEU A 35 4.76 57.19 5.82
CA LEU A 35 4.34 57.39 4.42
C LEU A 35 2.84 57.07 4.31
N PRO A 36 2.02 57.93 3.66
CA PRO A 36 0.61 57.64 3.50
C PRO A 36 0.43 56.59 2.40
N LEU A 37 0.01 55.38 2.77
CA LEU A 37 -0.45 54.38 1.80
C LEU A 37 -1.85 54.77 1.30
N PRO A 38 -2.11 54.77 -0.02
CA PRO A 38 -3.45 54.99 -0.55
C PRO A 38 -4.35 53.80 -0.17
N LYS A 39 -5.58 54.11 0.28
CA LYS A 39 -6.64 53.12 0.50
C LYS A 39 -6.99 52.46 -0.83
N LEU A 40 -6.41 51.29 -1.10
CA LEU A 40 -6.93 50.38 -2.10
C LEU A 40 -8.12 49.63 -1.49
N THR A 41 -9.31 50.01 -1.94
CA THR A 41 -10.51 49.21 -1.73
C THR A 41 -10.28 47.83 -2.37
N LEU A 42 -10.26 46.78 -1.54
CA LEU A 42 -10.33 45.40 -1.99
C LEU A 42 -11.70 45.18 -2.65
N SER A 43 -11.76 45.45 -3.95
CA SER A 43 -12.78 44.90 -4.81
C SER A 43 -12.66 43.37 -4.77
N SER A 44 -13.82 42.75 -4.60
CA SER A 44 -14.09 41.32 -4.50
C SER A 44 -13.14 40.41 -5.30
N SER A 45 -12.61 39.41 -4.60
CA SER A 45 -12.38 38.04 -5.08
C SER A 45 -12.28 37.88 -6.62
N VAL A 46 -11.08 38.02 -7.17
CA VAL A 46 -10.78 37.38 -8.46
C VAL A 46 -10.53 35.91 -8.17
N ARG A 47 -11.63 35.17 -8.03
CA ARG A 47 -11.64 33.71 -8.17
C ARG A 47 -11.05 33.42 -9.54
N THR A 48 -9.88 32.78 -9.58
CA THR A 48 -9.29 32.31 -10.84
C THR A 48 -10.19 31.22 -11.43
N LEU A 49 -11.23 31.63 -12.14
CA LEU A 49 -11.99 30.77 -13.05
C LEU A 49 -11.19 30.59 -14.35
N LEU A 50 -9.98 30.03 -14.24
CA LEU A 50 -9.37 29.40 -15.40
C LEU A 50 -10.05 28.03 -15.58
N PRO A 51 -10.55 27.73 -16.77
CA PRO A 51 -11.55 26.71 -16.93
C PRO A 51 -10.90 25.33 -16.85
N GLN A 52 -11.42 24.46 -15.98
CA GLN A 52 -11.07 23.03 -15.98
C GLN A 52 -11.31 22.35 -17.34
N THR A 53 -12.03 23.02 -18.26
CA THR A 53 -12.34 22.53 -19.61
C THR A 53 -11.11 22.39 -20.52
N SER A 54 -10.06 23.21 -20.37
CA SER A 54 -8.87 23.13 -21.23
C SER A 54 -7.99 21.92 -20.90
N ARG A 55 -7.97 21.49 -19.63
CA ARG A 55 -7.27 20.26 -19.20
C ARG A 55 -7.91 19.00 -19.74
N VAL A 56 -9.24 18.98 -19.81
CA VAL A 56 -10.02 17.82 -20.28
C VAL A 56 -9.80 17.57 -21.79
N ARG A 57 -9.66 18.63 -22.59
CA ARG A 57 -9.42 18.50 -24.05
C ARG A 57 -8.11 17.82 -24.40
N PHE A 58 -7.04 18.06 -23.65
CA PHE A 58 -5.71 17.54 -23.98
C PHE A 58 -5.53 16.04 -23.66
N GLN A 59 -6.49 15.44 -22.94
CA GLN A 59 -6.38 14.07 -22.44
C GLN A 59 -7.01 13.03 -23.38
N GLN A 60 -7.63 13.47 -24.48
CA GLN A 60 -8.41 12.60 -25.37
C GLN A 60 -7.56 11.85 -26.42
N ASP A 61 -6.29 12.19 -26.63
CA ASP A 61 -5.48 11.66 -27.75
C ASP A 61 -4.39 10.63 -27.38
N SER A 62 -4.24 10.27 -26.10
CA SER A 62 -3.21 9.30 -25.69
C SER A 62 -3.72 7.85 -25.76
N SER A 63 -3.03 7.02 -26.56
CA SER A 63 -3.30 5.60 -26.79
C SER A 63 -3.77 4.82 -25.55
N ALA A 64 -4.91 4.13 -25.69
CA ALA A 64 -5.54 3.39 -24.61
C ALA A 64 -4.62 2.27 -24.06
N PRO A 65 -4.48 2.12 -22.73
CA PRO A 65 -3.83 0.96 -22.14
C PRO A 65 -4.71 -0.28 -22.38
N VAL A 66 -4.16 -1.29 -23.05
CA VAL A 66 -4.83 -2.57 -23.32
C VAL A 66 -4.59 -3.50 -22.12
N ALA A 67 -5.66 -4.01 -21.50
CA ALA A 67 -5.58 -4.92 -20.36
C ALA A 67 -4.97 -6.28 -20.74
N GLU A 68 -4.31 -6.92 -19.77
CA GLU A 68 -3.49 -8.11 -19.97
C GLU A 68 -4.31 -9.41 -19.81
N ASP A 69 -4.80 -9.94 -20.94
CA ASP A 69 -5.39 -11.28 -21.12
C ASP A 69 -4.84 -11.88 -22.43
N PRO A 70 -4.82 -13.22 -22.64
CA PRO A 70 -3.79 -13.92 -23.42
C PRO A 70 -3.58 -13.29 -24.79
N ARG A 71 -2.46 -12.55 -24.91
CA ARG A 71 -2.02 -11.92 -26.14
C ARG A 71 -1.63 -13.02 -27.13
N PHE A 72 -2.61 -13.56 -27.85
CA PHE A 72 -2.35 -14.32 -29.06
C PHE A 72 -1.60 -13.42 -30.05
N VAL A 73 -0.66 -14.02 -30.78
CA VAL A 73 0.29 -13.38 -31.70
C VAL A 73 -0.44 -12.83 -32.93
N CYS A 74 -1.23 -11.77 -32.74
CA CYS A 74 -2.13 -11.16 -33.71
C CYS A 74 -3.48 -11.90 -33.83
N VAL A 75 -4.53 -11.29 -33.28
CA VAL A 75 -5.90 -11.54 -33.73
C VAL A 75 -6.39 -10.24 -34.37
N GLU A 76 -6.47 -10.31 -35.70
CA GLU A 76 -7.14 -9.46 -36.68
C GLU A 76 -6.49 -8.16 -37.21
N PRO A 77 -6.67 -7.89 -38.52
CA PRO A 77 -5.92 -6.92 -39.30
C PRO A 77 -6.54 -5.52 -39.20
N GLU A 78 -5.71 -4.49 -39.37
CA GLU A 78 -5.99 -3.05 -39.60
C GLU A 78 -5.05 -2.16 -38.72
N PRO A 79 -4.64 -0.97 -39.19
CA PRO A 79 -3.26 -0.57 -39.49
C PRO A 79 -2.49 -0.02 -38.26
N ARG A 80 -2.30 -0.85 -37.23
CA ARG A 80 -1.79 -0.40 -35.90
C ARG A 80 -0.30 -0.63 -35.62
N PHE A 81 0.51 -0.88 -36.64
CA PHE A 81 1.98 -1.00 -36.51
C PHE A 81 2.72 0.35 -36.60
N LYS A 82 2.11 1.46 -36.17
CA LYS A 82 2.78 2.78 -36.07
C LYS A 82 3.25 3.11 -34.66
N GLY A 83 3.39 2.11 -33.79
CA GLY A 83 3.92 2.26 -32.43
C GLY A 83 5.43 2.08 -32.35
N PRO A 84 6.07 2.46 -31.22
CA PRO A 84 7.46 2.10 -30.97
C PRO A 84 7.61 0.57 -30.92
N ASP A 85 8.77 0.07 -31.37
CA ASP A 85 9.09 -1.35 -31.34
C ASP A 85 9.19 -1.89 -29.90
N ILE A 86 8.20 -2.68 -29.51
CA ILE A 86 8.10 -3.34 -28.20
C ILE A 86 8.55 -4.81 -28.22
N TRP A 87 8.69 -5.41 -29.41
CA TRP A 87 8.96 -6.85 -29.53
C TRP A 87 10.45 -7.15 -29.54
N ASN A 88 11.26 -6.30 -30.18
CA ASN A 88 12.72 -6.48 -30.20
C ASN A 88 13.41 -5.87 -28.97
N LYS A 89 12.65 -5.27 -28.04
CA LYS A 89 13.14 -4.68 -26.79
C LYS A 89 12.56 -5.41 -25.60
N THR A 90 13.31 -5.42 -24.49
CA THR A 90 12.81 -5.95 -23.23
C THR A 90 11.57 -5.19 -22.79
N TRP A 91 10.49 -5.93 -22.54
CA TRP A 91 9.25 -5.36 -22.06
C TRP A 91 9.44 -4.68 -20.70
N TYR A 92 8.82 -3.52 -20.52
CA TYR A 92 8.82 -2.77 -19.26
C TYR A 92 7.37 -2.41 -18.88
N PRO A 93 6.95 -2.63 -17.62
CA PRO A 93 5.58 -2.38 -17.19
C PRO A 93 5.24 -0.90 -17.24
N LYS A 94 4.04 -0.62 -17.75
CA LYS A 94 3.43 0.71 -17.75
C LYS A 94 2.75 0.97 -16.41
N ALA A 95 2.31 2.22 -16.20
CA ALA A 95 1.63 2.64 -14.98
C ALA A 95 0.31 1.89 -14.74
N ALA A 96 -0.39 1.49 -15.80
CA ALA A 96 -1.64 0.73 -15.71
C ALA A 96 -1.41 -0.68 -15.13
N ASP A 97 -0.28 -1.31 -15.43
CA ASP A 97 -0.07 -2.74 -15.16
C ASP A 97 0.14 -3.07 -13.67
N HIS A 98 0.45 -2.07 -12.84
CA HIS A 98 0.80 -2.27 -11.42
C HIS A 98 -0.03 -1.42 -10.46
N VAL A 99 -1.27 -1.13 -10.86
CA VAL A 99 -2.23 -0.46 -9.98
C VAL A 99 -2.52 -1.33 -8.77
N ASN A 100 -2.40 -0.75 -7.56
CA ASN A 100 -2.53 -1.51 -6.31
C ASN A 100 -3.89 -2.19 -6.11
N THR A 101 -4.94 -1.67 -6.76
CA THR A 101 -6.32 -2.16 -6.66
C THR A 101 -6.49 -3.55 -7.27
N GLU A 102 -5.71 -3.89 -8.31
CA GLU A 102 -5.85 -5.12 -9.10
C GLU A 102 -4.98 -6.26 -8.57
N LYS A 103 -4.18 -6.01 -7.53
CA LYS A 103 -3.25 -6.99 -6.99
C LYS A 103 -3.98 -8.14 -6.31
N THR A 104 -3.44 -9.34 -6.54
CA THR A 104 -3.91 -10.55 -5.86
C THR A 104 -3.62 -10.50 -4.36
N TRP A 105 -4.54 -11.04 -3.58
CA TRP A 105 -4.42 -11.21 -2.14
C TRP A 105 -4.24 -12.69 -1.83
N TYR A 106 -3.23 -13.02 -1.04
CA TYR A 106 -3.01 -14.37 -0.56
C TYR A 106 -3.25 -14.48 0.94
N VAL A 107 -3.73 -15.65 1.37
CA VAL A 107 -3.82 -16.03 2.79
C VAL A 107 -2.91 -17.23 3.07
N VAL A 108 -2.27 -17.20 4.23
CA VAL A 108 -1.33 -18.22 4.70
C VAL A 108 -1.61 -18.53 6.15
N ASP A 109 -1.93 -19.79 6.45
CA ASP A 109 -1.90 -20.30 7.82
C ASP A 109 -0.46 -20.64 8.23
N ALA A 110 0.03 -19.98 9.27
CA ALA A 110 1.37 -20.19 9.81
C ALA A 110 1.49 -21.38 10.79
N THR A 111 0.38 -22.05 11.11
CA THR A 111 0.35 -23.17 12.06
C THR A 111 1.29 -24.30 11.63
N ASP A 112 2.22 -24.67 12.52
CA ASP A 112 3.20 -25.75 12.33
C ASP A 112 4.11 -25.62 11.09
N LYS A 113 4.16 -24.42 10.48
CA LYS A 113 5.06 -24.11 9.37
C LYS A 113 6.43 -23.64 9.88
N VAL A 114 7.49 -24.01 9.18
CA VAL A 114 8.86 -23.57 9.48
C VAL A 114 9.05 -22.10 9.08
N LEU A 115 9.30 -21.23 10.06
CA LEU A 115 9.43 -19.77 9.90
C LEU A 115 10.25 -19.34 8.68
N GLY A 116 11.47 -19.87 8.52
CA GLY A 116 12.39 -19.42 7.45
C GLY A 116 11.93 -19.86 6.05
N ARG A 117 11.37 -21.06 5.92
CA ARG A 117 10.88 -21.59 4.64
C ARG A 117 9.63 -20.83 4.21
N LEU A 118 8.72 -20.62 5.15
CA LEU A 118 7.51 -19.82 4.94
C LEU A 118 7.85 -18.38 4.53
N ALA A 119 8.74 -17.72 5.25
CA ALA A 119 9.15 -16.35 4.94
C ALA A 119 9.77 -16.21 3.54
N SER A 120 10.49 -17.23 3.06
CA SER A 120 11.08 -17.23 1.72
C SER A 120 10.00 -17.25 0.64
N THR A 121 9.01 -18.14 0.77
CA THR A 121 7.87 -18.20 -0.15
C THR A 121 7.10 -16.88 -0.14
N ILE A 122 6.77 -16.35 1.04
CA ILE A 122 6.08 -15.06 1.19
C ILE A 122 6.85 -13.94 0.47
N ALA A 123 8.18 -13.86 0.65
CA ALA A 123 9.00 -12.83 0.01
C ALA A 123 9.01 -12.94 -1.52
N ILE A 124 8.96 -14.16 -2.09
CA ILE A 124 8.88 -14.39 -3.54
C ILE A 124 7.59 -13.80 -4.11
N HIS A 125 6.45 -14.05 -3.45
CA HIS A 125 5.13 -13.57 -3.87
C HIS A 125 4.95 -12.06 -3.68
N ILE A 126 5.38 -11.51 -2.53
CA ILE A 126 5.37 -10.05 -2.31
C ILE A 126 6.26 -9.34 -3.34
N ARG A 127 7.35 -9.98 -3.77
CA ARG A 127 8.23 -9.40 -4.79
C ARG A 127 7.70 -9.56 -6.21
N GLY A 128 6.77 -10.48 -6.45
CA GLY A 128 6.26 -10.82 -7.78
C GLY A 128 7.22 -11.66 -8.63
N LYS A 129 8.22 -12.32 -8.02
CA LYS A 129 9.21 -13.16 -8.75
C LYS A 129 8.58 -14.40 -9.42
N ASN A 130 7.38 -14.77 -9.00
CA ASN A 130 6.61 -15.86 -9.58
C ASN A 130 5.90 -15.47 -10.89
N LEU A 131 5.80 -14.17 -11.20
CA LEU A 131 5.13 -13.68 -12.41
C LEU A 131 6.14 -13.52 -13.56
N PRO A 132 5.75 -13.81 -14.81
CA PRO A 132 6.60 -13.56 -15.98
C PRO A 132 6.81 -12.06 -16.24
N THR A 133 5.93 -11.20 -15.73
CA THR A 133 6.00 -9.74 -15.81
C THR A 133 6.93 -9.12 -14.76
N TYR A 134 7.71 -9.92 -14.04
CA TYR A 134 8.61 -9.45 -13.00
C TYR A 134 9.60 -8.39 -13.51
N THR A 135 9.59 -7.22 -12.86
CA THR A 135 10.53 -6.14 -13.12
C THR A 135 11.15 -5.67 -11.80
N PRO A 136 12.48 -5.54 -11.69
CA PRO A 136 13.12 -5.22 -10.41
C PRO A 136 12.86 -3.78 -9.92
N SER A 137 12.64 -2.80 -10.80
CA SER A 137 12.35 -1.42 -10.41
C SER A 137 10.90 -1.19 -9.97
N VAL A 138 9.99 -2.08 -10.36
CA VAL A 138 8.54 -1.93 -10.19
C VAL A 138 8.00 -2.98 -9.22
N ASP A 139 6.81 -2.73 -8.68
CA ASP A 139 6.13 -3.58 -7.75
C ASP A 139 4.94 -4.29 -8.43
N MET A 140 5.25 -5.45 -9.00
CA MET A 140 4.29 -6.36 -9.63
C MET A 140 3.78 -7.44 -8.65
N GLY A 141 4.14 -7.34 -7.37
CA GLY A 141 3.87 -8.39 -6.40
C GLY A 141 2.43 -8.43 -5.91
N ALA A 142 2.20 -9.32 -4.96
CA ALA A 142 0.90 -9.53 -4.33
C ALA A 142 0.87 -9.08 -2.87
N PHE A 143 -0.34 -8.95 -2.32
CA PHE A 143 -0.57 -8.83 -0.88
C PHE A 143 -0.58 -10.21 -0.24
N VAL A 144 0.00 -10.33 0.96
CA VAL A 144 0.04 -11.60 1.70
C VAL A 144 -0.43 -11.36 3.12
N ILE A 145 -1.48 -12.08 3.50
CA ILE A 145 -2.03 -12.15 4.84
C ILE A 145 -1.51 -13.43 5.49
N VAL A 146 -0.95 -13.30 6.68
CA VAL A 146 -0.49 -14.41 7.51
C VAL A 146 -1.36 -14.46 8.76
N VAL A 147 -1.99 -15.61 9.00
CA VAL A 147 -2.81 -15.89 10.19
C VAL A 147 -2.11 -16.91 11.08
N ASN A 148 -2.56 -17.01 12.34
CA ASN A 148 -1.98 -17.87 13.37
C ASN A 148 -0.47 -17.64 13.58
N ALA A 149 -0.03 -16.38 13.56
CA ALA A 149 1.40 -16.06 13.72
C ALA A 149 2.01 -16.57 15.03
N GLU A 150 1.20 -16.78 16.07
CA GLU A 150 1.65 -17.37 17.34
C GLU A 150 1.97 -18.86 17.25
N LYS A 151 1.44 -19.59 16.26
CA LYS A 151 1.63 -21.05 16.09
C LYS A 151 2.77 -21.39 15.13
N ILE A 152 3.58 -20.41 14.76
CA ILE A 152 4.73 -20.62 13.89
C ILE A 152 5.76 -21.52 14.56
N ALA A 153 6.30 -22.46 13.77
CA ALA A 153 7.22 -23.46 14.27
C ALA A 153 8.67 -23.17 13.85
N VAL A 154 9.60 -23.60 14.70
CA VAL A 154 11.04 -23.44 14.49
C VAL A 154 11.75 -24.73 14.90
N SER A 155 12.70 -25.18 14.09
CA SER A 155 13.43 -26.41 14.34
C SER A 155 14.49 -26.31 15.45
N GLY A 156 14.75 -27.42 16.13
CA GLY A 156 15.81 -27.57 17.13
C GLY A 156 15.63 -26.69 18.37
N LYS A 157 16.74 -26.32 19.02
CA LYS A 157 16.76 -25.50 20.26
C LYS A 157 16.59 -24.00 20.01
N LYS A 158 16.20 -23.59 18.80
CA LYS A 158 16.11 -22.18 18.41
C LYS A 158 15.05 -21.40 19.19
N ARG A 159 14.04 -22.07 19.76
CA ARG A 159 13.02 -21.43 20.60
C ARG A 159 13.62 -20.71 21.82
N THR A 160 14.71 -21.24 22.39
CA THR A 160 15.42 -20.63 23.52
C THR A 160 16.71 -19.92 23.09
N GLN A 161 17.42 -20.46 22.09
CA GLN A 161 18.73 -19.96 21.68
C GLN A 161 18.69 -18.76 20.71
N LYS A 162 17.62 -18.60 19.92
CA LYS A 162 17.56 -17.51 18.95
C LYS A 162 17.29 -16.19 19.67
N LEU A 163 18.21 -15.24 19.50
CA LEU A 163 18.15 -13.91 20.10
C LEU A 163 17.71 -12.85 19.09
N TYR A 164 16.71 -12.07 19.47
CA TYR A 164 16.31 -10.84 18.79
C TYR A 164 16.91 -9.66 19.53
N ARG A 165 17.65 -8.81 18.82
CA ARG A 165 18.36 -7.67 19.40
C ARG A 165 17.84 -6.37 18.79
N ARG A 166 17.73 -5.34 19.62
CA ARG A 166 17.49 -3.95 19.21
C ARG A 166 18.32 -3.02 20.07
N HIS A 167 18.67 -1.87 19.52
CA HIS A 167 19.49 -0.87 20.20
C HIS A 167 18.78 0.48 20.19
N SER A 168 18.88 1.22 21.29
CA SER A 168 18.27 2.55 21.41
C SER A 168 19.12 3.67 20.80
N GLY A 169 20.44 3.45 20.64
CA GLY A 169 21.41 4.46 20.23
C GLY A 169 22.27 5.01 21.38
N ARG A 170 21.88 4.79 22.63
CA ARG A 170 22.63 5.18 23.84
C ARG A 170 23.63 4.09 24.27
N PRO A 171 24.75 4.43 24.93
CA PRO A 171 25.66 3.42 25.50
C PRO A 171 24.92 2.51 26.49
N GLY A 172 25.16 1.19 26.42
CA GLY A 172 24.45 0.20 27.24
C GLY A 172 22.98 -0.06 26.85
N GLY A 173 22.46 0.62 25.82
CA GLY A 173 21.05 0.59 25.44
C GLY A 173 20.62 -0.61 24.57
N MET A 174 21.29 -1.76 24.70
CA MET A 174 20.97 -2.98 23.96
C MET A 174 19.90 -3.80 24.69
N THR A 175 18.80 -4.10 24.00
CA THR A 175 17.76 -5.01 24.50
C THR A 175 17.85 -6.32 23.72
N VAL A 176 17.88 -7.44 24.44
CA VAL A 176 17.94 -8.79 23.89
C VAL A 176 16.72 -9.58 24.38
N GLU A 177 16.04 -10.25 23.46
CA GLU A 177 14.88 -11.10 23.76
C GLU A 177 15.07 -12.46 23.08
N THR A 178 14.71 -13.54 23.78
CA THR A 178 14.69 -14.87 23.16
C THR A 178 13.45 -15.02 22.27
N PHE A 179 13.47 -15.99 21.35
CA PHE A 179 12.33 -16.27 20.48
C PHE A 179 11.05 -16.55 21.29
N ALA A 180 11.13 -17.36 22.35
CA ALA A 180 9.99 -17.65 23.23
C ALA A 180 9.42 -16.40 23.90
N GLN A 181 10.28 -15.53 24.43
CA GLN A 181 9.85 -14.27 25.06
C GLN A 181 9.16 -13.35 24.04
N LEU A 182 9.73 -13.22 22.84
CA LEU A 182 9.16 -12.40 21.79
C LEU A 182 7.81 -12.95 21.29
N GLN A 183 7.69 -14.27 21.16
CA GLN A 183 6.46 -14.94 20.71
C GLN A 183 5.31 -14.72 21.70
N ASN A 184 5.59 -14.73 23.00
CA ASN A 184 4.58 -14.47 24.03
C ASN A 184 4.15 -13.00 24.04
N ARG A 185 5.08 -12.07 23.78
CA ARG A 185 4.79 -10.62 23.83
C ARG A 185 4.13 -10.09 22.55
N ILE A 186 4.80 -10.28 21.40
CA ILE A 186 4.39 -9.74 20.09
C ILE A 186 4.80 -10.76 19.00
N PRO A 187 4.00 -11.81 18.76
CA PRO A 187 4.34 -12.88 17.82
C PRO A 187 4.46 -12.41 16.37
N GLU A 188 3.72 -11.37 15.97
CA GLU A 188 3.70 -10.84 14.60
C GLU A 188 5.08 -10.37 14.15
N ARG A 189 5.81 -9.75 15.09
CA ARG A 189 7.16 -9.20 14.86
C ARG A 189 8.16 -10.28 14.41
N ILE A 190 7.95 -11.54 14.78
CA ILE A 190 8.82 -12.65 14.37
C ILE A 190 8.77 -12.86 12.87
N ILE A 191 7.57 -12.90 12.30
CA ILE A 191 7.33 -13.12 10.87
C ILE A 191 7.72 -11.87 10.09
N GLU A 192 7.29 -10.69 10.57
CA GLU A 192 7.66 -9.41 9.97
C GLU A 192 9.18 -9.24 9.87
N HIS A 193 9.92 -9.53 10.95
CA HIS A 193 11.37 -9.41 10.97
C HIS A 193 12.03 -10.40 10.00
N ALA A 194 11.53 -11.63 9.92
CA ALA A 194 12.05 -12.64 8.99
C ALA A 194 11.82 -12.23 7.52
N VAL A 195 10.59 -11.85 7.16
CA VAL A 195 10.23 -11.44 5.78
C VAL A 195 10.93 -10.14 5.41
N ARG A 196 10.95 -9.14 6.29
CA ARG A 196 11.69 -7.88 6.08
C ARG A 196 13.16 -8.15 5.82
N GLY A 197 13.75 -9.16 6.44
CA GLY A 197 15.11 -9.64 6.18
C GLY A 197 15.33 -10.03 4.72
N MET A 198 14.37 -10.71 4.11
CA MET A 198 14.44 -11.28 2.75
C MET A 198 14.03 -10.31 1.64
N LEU A 199 13.32 -9.22 1.95
CA LEU A 199 12.97 -8.17 1.00
C LEU A 199 14.18 -7.25 0.68
N PRO A 200 14.21 -6.64 -0.52
CA PRO A 200 15.26 -5.69 -0.90
C PRO A 200 15.31 -4.52 0.08
N LYS A 201 16.49 -3.92 0.27
CA LYS A 201 16.63 -2.73 1.14
C LYS A 201 16.54 -1.47 0.29
N GLY A 202 15.81 -0.46 0.77
CA GLY A 202 15.64 0.81 0.07
C GLY A 202 14.19 1.28 0.05
N ARG A 203 13.88 2.23 -0.85
CA ARG A 203 12.55 2.83 -0.97
C ARG A 203 11.49 1.80 -1.35
N LEU A 204 11.78 1.01 -2.39
CA LEU A 204 10.88 -0.03 -2.88
C LEU A 204 10.65 -1.12 -1.83
N GLY A 205 11.71 -1.60 -1.18
CA GLY A 205 11.60 -2.62 -0.13
C GLY A 205 10.73 -2.21 1.06
N ARG A 206 10.83 -0.94 1.48
CA ARG A 206 9.96 -0.40 2.54
C ARG A 206 8.49 -0.35 2.11
N ARG A 207 8.22 -0.04 0.84
CA ARG A 207 6.86 -0.09 0.27
C ARG A 207 6.34 -1.52 0.21
N LEU A 208 7.12 -2.46 -0.33
CA LEU A 208 6.77 -3.88 -0.40
C LEU A 208 6.43 -4.48 0.97
N PHE A 209 7.15 -4.07 2.01
CA PHE A 209 6.86 -4.54 3.37
C PHE A 209 5.44 -4.19 3.84
N THR A 210 4.84 -3.11 3.34
CA THR A 210 3.46 -2.73 3.69
C THR A 210 2.40 -3.69 3.13
N HIS A 211 2.75 -4.52 2.15
CA HIS A 211 1.84 -5.53 1.58
C HIS A 211 1.74 -6.80 2.42
N LEU A 212 2.65 -6.98 3.37
CA LEU A 212 2.55 -8.04 4.36
C LEU A 212 1.58 -7.61 5.46
N LYS A 213 0.56 -8.44 5.72
CA LYS A 213 -0.37 -8.29 6.85
C LYS A 213 -0.21 -9.52 7.74
N VAL A 214 0.07 -9.32 9.02
CA VAL A 214 0.30 -10.42 9.97
C VAL A 214 -0.69 -10.29 11.12
N TYR A 215 -1.38 -11.38 11.42
CA TYR A 215 -2.33 -11.48 12.52
C TYR A 215 -1.93 -12.60 13.46
N LYS A 216 -2.05 -12.33 14.77
CA LYS A 216 -1.80 -13.33 15.81
C LYS A 216 -2.77 -14.51 15.73
N GLY A 217 -4.06 -14.22 15.63
CA GLY A 217 -5.15 -15.20 15.62
C GLY A 217 -5.45 -15.79 14.24
N PRO A 218 -6.47 -16.66 14.17
CA PRO A 218 -6.88 -17.31 12.92
C PRO A 218 -7.62 -16.36 11.98
N ASP A 219 -8.26 -15.31 12.51
CA ASP A 219 -9.14 -14.42 11.75
C ASP A 219 -8.39 -13.19 11.22
N HIS A 220 -8.89 -12.67 10.09
CA HIS A 220 -8.41 -11.42 9.49
C HIS A 220 -9.59 -10.54 9.01
N PRO A 221 -9.49 -9.20 9.09
CA PRO A 221 -10.56 -8.28 8.66
C PRO A 221 -10.66 -8.12 7.13
N HIS A 222 -9.82 -8.81 6.34
CA HIS A 222 -9.69 -8.62 4.90
C HIS A 222 -10.57 -9.56 4.05
N ALA A 223 -11.81 -9.80 4.47
CA ALA A 223 -12.74 -10.65 3.73
C ALA A 223 -13.16 -10.05 2.38
N ALA A 224 -13.29 -8.72 2.30
CA ALA A 224 -13.73 -8.01 1.09
C ALA A 224 -12.77 -8.18 -0.10
N GLN A 225 -11.50 -8.44 0.18
CA GLN A 225 -10.43 -8.59 -0.82
C GLN A 225 -10.42 -9.98 -1.48
N LYS A 226 -11.25 -10.93 -1.02
CA LYS A 226 -11.35 -12.31 -1.52
C LYS A 226 -9.97 -12.99 -1.66
N PRO A 227 -9.25 -13.18 -0.55
CA PRO A 227 -7.91 -13.76 -0.59
C PRO A 227 -7.93 -15.22 -1.07
N VAL A 228 -6.90 -15.60 -1.81
CA VAL A 228 -6.65 -16.96 -2.32
C VAL A 228 -5.60 -17.64 -1.45
N GLU A 229 -5.65 -18.95 -1.30
CA GLU A 229 -4.60 -19.68 -0.58
C GLU A 229 -3.24 -19.57 -1.29
N LEU A 230 -2.17 -19.34 -0.53
CA LEU A 230 -0.82 -19.21 -1.09
C LEU A 230 -0.30 -20.58 -1.60
N PRO A 231 0.14 -20.69 -2.86
CA PRO A 231 0.72 -21.93 -3.37
C PRO A 231 2.13 -22.15 -2.80
N ILE A 232 2.32 -23.24 -2.04
CA ILE A 232 3.61 -23.58 -1.43
C ILE A 232 4.23 -24.78 -2.13
N ARG A 233 5.37 -24.58 -2.78
CA ARG A 233 6.11 -25.64 -3.49
C ARG A 233 7.06 -26.46 -2.60
N ASP A 234 7.49 -25.91 -1.47
CA ASP A 234 8.49 -26.54 -0.60
C ASP A 234 7.87 -27.66 0.26
N LYS A 235 8.32 -28.89 0.05
CA LYS A 235 7.85 -30.10 0.76
C LYS A 235 8.28 -30.13 2.24
N ARG A 236 9.31 -29.36 2.63
CA ARG A 236 9.90 -29.40 3.98
C ARG A 236 9.36 -28.29 4.89
N ILE A 237 8.27 -27.64 4.49
CA ILE A 237 7.73 -26.49 5.20
C ILE A 237 6.96 -26.88 6.45
N GLU A 238 6.34 -28.06 6.47
CA GLU A 238 5.60 -28.57 7.61
C GLU A 238 6.54 -29.33 8.54
N LEU A 239 6.51 -28.99 9.83
CA LEU A 239 7.12 -29.83 10.84
C LEU A 239 6.15 -30.94 11.20
N LYS A 240 6.45 -32.15 10.74
CA LYS A 240 5.85 -33.36 11.30
C LYS A 240 6.44 -33.54 12.71
N LYS A 241 5.57 -33.47 13.71
CA LYS A 241 5.92 -33.79 15.10
C LYS A 241 5.91 -35.30 15.30
#